data_AF-A0AAD4I0V4-F1
#
_entry.id   AF-A0AAD4I0V4-F1
#
_cell.length_a   1.000
_cell.length_b   1.000
_cell.length_c   1.000
_cell.angle_alpha   90.00
_cell.angle_beta   90.00
_cell.angle_gamma   90.00
#
_symmetry.space_group_name_H-M   'P 1'
#
loop_
_entity.id
_entity.type
_entity.pdbx_description
1 polymer ?
#
loop_
_entity_poly.entity_id
_entity_poly.type
_entity_poly.pdbx_seq_one_letter_code
_entity_poly.pdbx_strand_id
1 'polypeptide(L)'
;MAEGWSQEEWENKRRLVLFRKQQTGSVLTVSFKPVSVAERPPHSICISCIWWEEKQACYVTSVDTIHLLEQLLAAPNRFGVDEKNRIRRNLEGFRPATVSKARAESEEFFKVIMGFGNPKPRNIEKDVKVFHWKDLAAALYKIISKYSASTTTLMTPTTSPHVATTSQSRTWEAYSVAEGYHPSQAGSGHSHNPVYGGGAYGEGAPRA
;
A
#
# COMPACT_ATOMS: atom_id res chain seq x y z
N MET A 1 -13.23 12.16 -16.36
CA MET A 1 -11.89 12.43 -15.74
C MET A 1 -10.71 12.26 -16.70
N ALA A 2 -10.88 11.70 -17.91
CA ALA A 2 -9.77 11.39 -18.84
C ALA A 2 -9.93 12.02 -20.24
N GLU A 3 -10.78 13.04 -20.39
CA GLU A 3 -11.06 13.70 -21.68
C GLU A 3 -10.37 15.07 -21.77
N GLY A 4 -10.09 15.54 -22.99
CA GLY A 4 -9.53 16.87 -23.24
C GLY A 4 -8.08 17.05 -22.76
N TRP A 5 -7.20 16.10 -23.07
CA TRP A 5 -5.77 16.13 -22.73
C TRP A 5 -5.06 17.29 -23.44
N SER A 6 -4.21 18.01 -22.71
CA SER A 6 -3.31 19.00 -23.30
C SER A 6 -2.17 18.30 -24.04
N GLN A 7 -1.48 19.03 -24.92
CA GLN A 7 -0.32 18.50 -25.62
C GLN A 7 0.79 18.05 -24.64
N GLU A 8 1.06 18.85 -23.60
CA GLU A 8 2.01 18.50 -22.55
C GLU A 8 1.60 17.22 -21.80
N GLU A 9 0.32 17.02 -21.53
CA GLU A 9 -0.16 15.80 -20.86
C GLU A 9 0.03 14.56 -21.75
N TRP A 10 -0.17 14.69 -23.06
CA TRP A 10 0.07 13.63 -24.05
C TRP A 10 1.55 13.28 -24.15
N GLU A 11 2.42 14.29 -24.27
CA GLU A 11 3.87 14.11 -24.35
C GLU A 11 4.43 13.42 -23.10
N ASN A 12 3.94 13.80 -21.92
CA ASN A 12 4.34 13.19 -20.65
C ASN A 12 3.60 11.89 -20.32
N LYS A 13 2.60 11.50 -21.14
CA LYS A 13 1.68 10.38 -20.87
C LYS A 13 1.04 10.46 -19.48
N ARG A 14 0.92 11.66 -18.91
CA ARG A 14 0.49 11.91 -17.53
C ARG A 14 -0.32 13.19 -17.43
N ARG A 15 -1.50 13.06 -16.83
CA ARG A 15 -2.34 14.15 -16.34
C ARG A 15 -2.36 14.13 -14.81
N LEU A 16 -2.10 15.28 -14.18
CA LEU A 16 -2.33 15.43 -12.74
C LEU A 16 -3.79 15.82 -12.49
N VAL A 17 -4.45 15.11 -11.58
CA VAL A 17 -5.82 15.39 -11.19
C VAL A 17 -5.83 15.80 -9.73
N LEU A 18 -6.24 17.04 -9.49
CA LEU A 18 -6.44 17.62 -8.17
C LEU A 18 -7.81 17.21 -7.65
N PHE A 19 -7.85 16.69 -6.43
CA PHE A 19 -9.06 16.34 -5.71
C PHE A 19 -9.31 17.34 -4.58
N ARG A 20 -10.58 17.67 -4.37
CA ARG A 20 -11.06 18.44 -3.22
C ARG A 20 -12.17 17.66 -2.55
N LYS A 21 -12.14 17.64 -1.22
CA LYS A 21 -13.19 17.02 -0.40
C LYS A 21 -13.91 18.10 0.39
N GLN A 22 -15.23 17.95 0.49
CA GLN A 22 -16.09 18.72 1.38
C GLN A 22 -16.99 17.71 2.09
N GLN A 23 -17.12 17.85 3.40
CA GLN A 23 -17.95 16.96 4.20
C GLN A 23 -19.05 17.79 4.88
N THR A 24 -20.30 17.38 4.66
CA THR A 24 -21.47 17.97 5.29
C THR A 24 -22.24 16.86 5.99
N GLY A 25 -22.11 16.80 7.33
CA GLY A 25 -22.61 15.66 8.11
C GLY A 25 -21.95 14.35 7.69
N SER A 26 -22.76 13.38 7.28
CA SER A 26 -22.35 12.07 6.77
C SER A 26 -22.06 12.05 5.27
N VAL A 27 -22.31 13.15 4.55
CA VAL A 27 -22.13 13.23 3.10
C VAL A 27 -20.74 13.76 2.78
N LEU A 28 -19.92 12.91 2.16
CA LEU A 28 -18.62 13.28 1.61
C LEU A 28 -18.76 13.62 0.12
N THR A 29 -18.63 14.90 -0.20
CA THR A 29 -18.60 15.40 -1.59
C THR A 29 -17.15 15.50 -2.04
N VAL A 30 -16.82 14.84 -3.15
CA VAL A 30 -15.49 14.89 -3.77
C VAL A 30 -15.60 15.51 -5.15
N SER A 31 -14.84 16.57 -5.38
CA SER A 31 -14.70 17.20 -6.70
C SER A 31 -13.28 17.02 -7.20
N PHE A 32 -13.10 17.06 -8.52
CA PHE A 32 -11.81 16.89 -9.16
C PHE A 32 -11.64 17.86 -10.34
N LYS A 33 -10.40 18.22 -10.64
CA LYS A 33 -10.05 18.95 -11.86
C LYS A 33 -8.64 18.61 -12.33
N PRO A 34 -8.34 18.67 -13.64
CA PRO A 34 -6.96 18.64 -14.09
C PRO A 34 -6.19 19.85 -13.53
N VAL A 35 -4.90 19.69 -13.31
CA VAL A 35 -4.00 20.76 -12.85
C VAL A 35 -2.62 20.56 -13.45
N SER A 36 -1.93 21.64 -13.84
CA SER A 36 -0.53 21.55 -14.24
C SER A 36 0.38 21.39 -13.01
N VAL A 37 1.63 20.96 -13.23
CA VAL A 37 2.61 20.84 -12.13
C VAL A 37 2.87 22.20 -11.47
N ALA A 38 2.90 23.27 -12.28
CA ALA A 38 3.18 24.64 -11.83
C ALA A 38 2.03 25.24 -11.00
N GLU A 39 0.78 24.92 -11.34
CA GLU A 39 -0.41 25.46 -10.67
C GLU A 39 -0.87 24.61 -9.49
N ARG A 40 -0.17 23.52 -9.19
CA ARG A 40 -0.52 22.61 -8.11
C ARG A 40 -0.40 23.29 -6.75
N PRO A 41 -1.49 23.47 -5.99
CA PRO A 41 -1.40 24.07 -4.67
C PRO A 41 -0.54 23.21 -3.72
N PRO A 42 0.24 23.82 -2.80
CA PRO A 42 0.93 23.09 -1.75
C PRO A 42 -0.04 22.22 -0.93
N HIS A 43 0.41 21.05 -0.48
CA HIS A 43 -0.38 20.12 0.35
C HIS A 43 -1.72 19.66 -0.26
N SER A 44 -1.91 19.84 -1.56
CA SER A 44 -3.13 19.42 -2.24
C SER A 44 -3.16 17.91 -2.54
N ILE A 45 -4.37 17.35 -2.60
CA ILE A 45 -4.60 15.93 -2.91
C ILE A 45 -4.51 15.77 -4.42
N CYS A 46 -3.40 15.24 -4.94
CA CYS A 46 -3.21 15.04 -6.37
C CYS A 46 -2.81 13.59 -6.67
N ILE A 47 -3.35 13.04 -7.76
CA ILE A 47 -2.96 11.72 -8.29
C ILE A 47 -2.71 11.79 -9.79
N SER A 48 -2.06 10.76 -10.32
CA SER A 48 -1.70 10.66 -11.74
C SER A 48 -2.75 9.85 -12.50
N CYS A 49 -3.36 10.46 -13.52
CA CYS A 49 -4.02 9.76 -14.61
C CYS A 49 -2.97 9.49 -15.69
N ILE A 50 -2.73 8.22 -16.01
CA ILE A 50 -1.56 7.81 -16.78
C ILE A 50 -2.02 7.12 -18.06
N TRP A 51 -1.56 7.61 -19.21
CA TRP A 51 -1.87 7.01 -20.50
C TRP A 51 -0.96 5.80 -20.76
N TRP A 52 -1.58 4.65 -21.00
CA TRP A 52 -0.89 3.45 -21.45
C TRP A 52 -1.14 3.27 -22.96
N GLU A 53 -0.10 3.53 -23.75
CA GLU A 53 -0.16 3.52 -25.22
C GLU A 53 -0.49 2.14 -25.78
N GLU A 54 0.17 1.08 -25.33
CA GLU A 54 -0.06 -0.28 -25.83
C GLU A 54 -1.48 -0.80 -25.54
N LYS A 55 -2.12 -0.27 -24.50
CA LYS A 55 -3.50 -0.62 -24.12
C LYS A 55 -4.52 0.42 -24.56
N GLN A 56 -4.09 1.55 -25.12
CA GLN A 56 -4.92 2.69 -25.53
C GLN A 56 -5.91 3.10 -24.43
N ALA A 57 -5.46 3.15 -23.17
CA ALA A 57 -6.31 3.41 -22.03
C ALA A 57 -5.59 4.14 -20.90
N CYS A 58 -6.38 4.85 -20.07
CA CYS A 58 -5.89 5.51 -18.88
C CYS A 58 -5.88 4.58 -17.67
N TYR A 59 -4.86 4.71 -16.83
CA TYR A 59 -4.65 3.96 -15.61
C TYR A 59 -4.31 4.86 -14.41
N VAL A 60 -4.50 4.33 -13.21
CA VAL A 60 -4.06 4.91 -11.93
C VAL A 60 -3.25 3.87 -11.16
N THR A 61 -2.21 4.30 -10.45
CA THR A 61 -1.43 3.38 -9.60
C THR A 61 -2.17 3.07 -8.30
N SER A 62 -1.91 1.89 -7.75
CA SER A 62 -2.38 1.51 -6.40
C SER A 62 -1.88 2.46 -5.31
N VAL A 63 -0.66 2.98 -5.46
CA VAL A 63 -0.08 3.95 -4.52
C VAL A 63 -0.88 5.25 -4.54
N ASP A 64 -1.19 5.78 -5.73
CA ASP A 64 -2.04 6.97 -5.88
C ASP A 64 -3.46 6.72 -5.35
N THR A 65 -4.03 5.55 -5.63
CA THR A 65 -5.39 5.20 -5.17
C THR A 65 -5.48 5.14 -3.64
N ILE A 66 -4.50 4.50 -2.98
CA ILE A 66 -4.43 4.43 -1.51
C ILE A 66 -4.15 5.81 -0.93
N HIS A 67 -3.27 6.60 -1.55
CA HIS A 67 -3.00 7.97 -1.12
C HIS A 67 -4.28 8.83 -1.16
N LEU A 68 -5.04 8.76 -2.26
CA LEU A 68 -6.31 9.46 -2.38
C LEU A 68 -7.28 9.05 -1.28
N LEU A 69 -7.48 7.74 -1.06
CA LEU A 69 -8.35 7.23 0.02
C LEU A 69 -7.91 7.70 1.41
N GLU A 70 -6.59 7.70 1.68
CA GLU A 70 -6.02 8.18 2.95
C GLU A 70 -6.35 9.65 3.16
N GLN A 71 -6.19 10.48 2.13
CA GLN A 71 -6.52 11.90 2.19
C GLN A 71 -8.02 12.16 2.33
N LEU A 72 -8.86 11.34 1.69
CA LEU A 72 -10.32 11.49 1.78
C LEU A 72 -10.85 11.10 3.16
N LEU A 73 -10.39 9.98 3.73
CA LEU A 73 -11.02 9.34 4.88
C LEU A 73 -10.27 9.52 6.21
N ALA A 74 -8.94 9.61 6.20
CA ALA A 74 -8.15 9.60 7.42
C ALA A 74 -7.49 10.94 7.75
N ALA A 75 -7.29 11.84 6.77
CA ALA A 75 -6.62 13.12 7.01
C ALA A 75 -7.29 13.92 8.15
N PRO A 76 -6.49 14.48 9.09
CA PRO A 76 -5.03 14.63 9.06
C PRO A 76 -4.21 13.39 9.47
N ASN A 77 -4.87 12.32 9.94
CA ASN A 77 -4.24 11.05 10.26
C ASN A 77 -3.87 10.26 8.98
N ARG A 78 -3.17 9.14 9.15
CA ARG A 78 -2.79 8.22 8.07
C ARG A 78 -3.34 6.83 8.32
N PHE A 79 -3.51 6.05 7.27
CA PHE A 79 -3.85 4.64 7.43
C PHE A 79 -2.66 3.86 7.98
N GLY A 80 -2.93 3.03 8.99
CA GLY A 80 -2.02 2.00 9.45
C GLY A 80 -1.75 0.94 8.38
N VAL A 81 -0.77 0.08 8.63
CA VAL A 81 -0.37 -0.98 7.69
C VAL A 81 -1.51 -1.96 7.43
N ASP A 82 -2.20 -2.40 8.48
CA ASP A 82 -3.33 -3.34 8.37
C ASP A 82 -4.45 -2.78 7.51
N GLU A 83 -4.70 -1.48 7.66
CA GLU A 83 -5.74 -0.80 6.92
C GLU A 83 -5.39 -0.65 5.44
N LYS A 84 -4.14 -0.30 5.13
CA LYS A 84 -3.63 -0.30 3.76
C LYS A 84 -3.75 -1.69 3.13
N ASN A 85 -3.46 -2.75 3.90
CA ASN A 85 -3.59 -4.13 3.41
C ASN A 85 -5.05 -4.53 3.18
N ARG A 86 -5.99 -4.09 4.02
CA ARG A 86 -7.43 -4.27 3.82
C ARG A 86 -7.90 -3.57 2.55
N ILE A 87 -7.48 -2.33 2.33
CA ILE A 87 -7.80 -1.56 1.12
C ILE A 87 -7.24 -2.25 -0.12
N ARG A 88 -5.97 -2.69 -0.10
CA ARG A 88 -5.36 -3.46 -1.20
C ARG A 88 -6.19 -4.69 -1.58
N ARG A 89 -6.62 -5.50 -0.61
CA ARG A 89 -7.49 -6.67 -0.87
C ARG A 89 -8.83 -6.30 -1.48
N ASN A 90 -9.43 -5.19 -1.08
CA ASN A 90 -10.68 -4.70 -1.70
C ASN A 90 -10.46 -4.25 -3.15
N LEU A 91 -9.30 -3.65 -3.42
CA LEU A 91 -8.93 -3.19 -4.75
C LEU A 91 -8.65 -4.34 -5.73
N GLU A 92 -8.18 -5.50 -5.27
CA GLU A 92 -7.98 -6.69 -6.15
C GLU A 92 -9.26 -7.11 -6.90
N GLY A 93 -10.44 -6.82 -6.35
CA GLY A 93 -11.72 -7.07 -7.03
C GLY A 93 -11.93 -6.26 -8.33
N PHE A 94 -11.14 -5.20 -8.54
CA PHE A 94 -11.13 -4.39 -9.77
C PHE A 94 -10.09 -4.89 -10.79
N ARG A 95 -9.55 -6.10 -10.57
CA ARG A 95 -8.65 -6.81 -11.51
C ARG A 95 -7.47 -5.93 -11.96
N PRO A 96 -6.58 -5.50 -11.04
CA PRO A 96 -5.44 -4.69 -11.42
C PRO A 96 -4.48 -5.44 -12.34
N ALA A 97 -3.86 -4.70 -13.26
CA ALA A 97 -2.69 -5.19 -13.96
C ALA A 97 -1.44 -5.04 -13.06
N THR A 98 -0.55 -6.03 -13.11
CA THR A 98 0.79 -5.92 -12.53
C THR A 98 1.74 -5.44 -13.61
N VAL A 99 2.36 -4.29 -13.39
CA VAL A 99 3.32 -3.65 -14.30
C VAL A 99 4.69 -3.74 -13.65
N SER A 100 5.69 -4.20 -14.39
CA SER A 100 7.06 -4.31 -13.90
C SER A 100 8.09 -4.29 -15.01
N LYS A 101 9.34 -3.99 -14.63
CA LYS A 101 10.49 -3.97 -15.56
C LYS A 101 10.76 -5.33 -16.22
N ALA A 102 10.41 -6.44 -15.55
CA ALA A 102 10.70 -7.79 -16.05
C ALA A 102 9.70 -8.26 -17.14
N ARG A 103 8.60 -7.54 -17.35
CA ARG A 103 7.55 -7.90 -18.30
C ARG A 103 7.64 -6.99 -19.52
N ALA A 104 8.08 -7.53 -20.66
CA ALA A 104 8.24 -6.79 -21.90
C ALA A 104 6.98 -5.99 -22.31
N GLU A 105 5.80 -6.58 -22.12
CA GLU A 105 4.49 -5.95 -22.39
C GLU A 105 4.18 -4.70 -21.56
N SER A 106 4.88 -4.50 -20.44
CA SER A 106 4.62 -3.42 -19.49
C SER A 106 5.88 -2.63 -19.12
N GLU A 107 7.03 -2.97 -19.71
CA GLU A 107 8.32 -2.38 -19.37
C GLU A 107 8.34 -0.89 -19.70
N GLU A 108 7.85 -0.51 -20.89
CA GLU A 108 7.82 0.89 -21.32
C GLU A 108 6.88 1.71 -20.44
N PHE A 109 5.70 1.16 -20.15
CA PHE A 109 4.77 1.77 -19.20
C PHE A 109 5.34 1.91 -17.78
N PHE A 110 6.11 0.91 -17.32
CA PHE A 110 6.82 0.99 -16.04
C PHE A 110 7.86 2.11 -16.05
N LYS A 111 8.65 2.26 -17.13
CA LYS A 111 9.63 3.36 -17.28
C LYS A 111 8.95 4.73 -17.23
N VAL A 112 7.82 4.89 -17.92
CA VAL A 112 7.00 6.11 -17.88
C VAL A 112 6.61 6.45 -16.44
N ILE A 113 6.05 5.48 -15.70
CA ILE A 113 5.66 5.68 -14.29
C ILE A 113 6.85 6.09 -13.41
N MET A 114 8.01 5.46 -13.61
CA MET A 114 9.22 5.73 -12.84
C MET A 114 9.90 7.06 -13.23
N GLY A 115 9.67 7.55 -14.45
CA GLY A 115 10.19 8.82 -14.97
C GLY A 115 9.45 10.05 -14.46
N PHE A 116 8.31 9.88 -13.79
CA PHE A 116 7.50 10.99 -13.31
C PHE A 116 8.21 11.90 -12.28
N GLY A 117 8.07 13.21 -12.49
CA GLY A 117 8.44 14.24 -11.54
C GLY A 117 7.56 14.23 -10.28
N ASN A 118 7.95 15.03 -9.27
CA ASN A 118 7.25 15.07 -7.99
C ASN A 118 5.74 15.42 -8.11
N PRO A 119 4.84 14.74 -7.38
CA PRO A 119 5.14 13.66 -6.43
C PRO A 119 5.47 12.34 -7.16
N LYS A 120 6.65 11.79 -6.87
CA LYS A 120 7.02 10.44 -7.28
C LYS A 120 6.20 9.45 -6.47
N PRO A 121 5.63 8.41 -7.09
CA PRO A 121 5.14 7.24 -6.36
C PRO A 121 6.32 6.66 -5.55
N ARG A 122 6.39 6.96 -4.25
CA ARG A 122 7.55 6.60 -3.41
C ARG A 122 7.53 5.09 -3.16
N ASN A 123 8.69 4.43 -3.30
CA ASN A 123 8.95 3.02 -2.94
C ASN A 123 8.37 1.92 -3.87
N ILE A 124 8.44 2.08 -5.20
CA ILE A 124 7.92 1.07 -6.15
C ILE A 124 9.02 0.51 -7.06
N GLU A 125 10.05 -0.07 -6.46
CA GLU A 125 11.24 -0.58 -7.17
C GLU A 125 11.03 -1.93 -7.89
N LYS A 126 9.87 -2.57 -7.75
CA LYS A 126 9.62 -3.91 -8.32
C LYS A 126 8.40 -3.91 -9.24
N ASP A 127 7.24 -4.15 -8.64
CA ASP A 127 5.98 -4.37 -9.31
C ASP A 127 4.97 -3.33 -8.82
N VAL A 128 4.32 -2.65 -9.75
CA VAL A 128 3.24 -1.72 -9.45
C VAL A 128 1.91 -2.31 -9.91
N LYS A 129 0.94 -2.32 -9.00
CA LYS A 129 -0.46 -2.58 -9.37
C LYS A 129 -1.05 -1.32 -9.95
N VAL A 130 -1.64 -1.42 -11.15
CA VAL A 130 -2.37 -0.33 -11.81
C VAL A 130 -3.81 -0.76 -12.10
N PHE A 131 -4.73 0.20 -12.01
CA PHE A 131 -6.15 0.01 -12.25
C PHE A 131 -6.60 0.86 -13.41
N HIS A 132 -7.59 0.41 -14.16
CA HIS A 132 -8.21 1.25 -15.18
C HIS A 132 -8.78 2.50 -14.52
N TRP A 133 -8.47 3.66 -15.10
CA TRP A 133 -8.90 4.95 -14.58
C TRP A 133 -10.42 5.07 -14.48
N LYS A 134 -11.15 4.47 -15.43
CA LYS A 134 -12.63 4.41 -15.44
C LYS A 134 -13.22 3.73 -14.19
N ASP A 135 -12.47 2.82 -13.56
CA ASP A 135 -12.94 2.07 -12.40
C ASP A 135 -12.68 2.80 -11.07
N LEU A 136 -11.89 3.88 -11.09
CA LEU A 136 -11.50 4.62 -9.90
C LEU A 136 -12.71 5.12 -9.10
N ALA A 137 -13.72 5.68 -9.77
CA ALA A 137 -14.92 6.19 -9.10
C ALA A 137 -15.68 5.07 -8.36
N ALA A 138 -15.87 3.92 -9.01
CA ALA A 138 -16.52 2.76 -8.40
C ALA A 138 -15.68 2.19 -7.23
N ALA A 139 -14.36 2.16 -7.36
CA ALA A 139 -13.45 1.74 -6.30
C ALA A 139 -13.52 2.66 -5.07
N LEU A 140 -13.48 3.98 -5.29
CA LEU A 140 -13.62 4.97 -4.22
C LEU A 140 -14.96 4.80 -3.52
N TYR A 141 -16.07 4.74 -4.27
CA TYR A 141 -17.40 4.57 -3.70
C TYR A 141 -17.49 3.30 -2.84
N LYS A 142 -17.10 2.14 -3.40
CA LYS A 142 -17.13 0.84 -2.72
C LYS A 142 -16.36 0.84 -1.40
N ILE A 143 -15.20 1.51 -1.38
CA ILE A 143 -14.35 1.56 -0.18
C ILE A 143 -14.92 2.56 0.82
N ILE A 144 -15.24 3.79 0.41
CA ILE A 144 -15.79 4.85 1.27
C ILE A 144 -17.10 4.40 1.94
N SER A 145 -17.99 3.70 1.23
CA SER A 145 -19.24 3.19 1.79
C SER A 145 -19.04 2.27 3.01
N LYS A 146 -17.88 1.60 3.14
CA LYS A 146 -17.57 0.78 4.32
C LYS A 146 -17.28 1.61 5.57
N TYR A 147 -16.91 2.88 5.43
CA TYR A 147 -16.62 3.79 6.54
C TYR A 147 -17.85 4.57 6.95
N SER A 148 -18.71 4.93 5.99
CA SER A 148 -20.00 5.60 6.27
C SER A 148 -20.91 4.74 7.15
N ALA A 149 -20.86 3.40 7.01
CA ALA A 149 -21.64 2.48 7.84
C ALA A 149 -21.06 2.27 9.27
N SER A 150 -19.82 2.67 9.53
CA SER A 150 -19.16 2.47 10.84
C SER A 150 -19.20 3.69 11.76
N THR A 151 -19.85 4.79 11.33
CA THR A 151 -19.95 6.00 12.16
C THR A 151 -21.23 5.98 13.01
N THR A 152 -21.32 5.04 13.94
CA THR A 152 -22.24 5.12 15.10
C THR A 152 -21.57 4.41 16.28
N THR A 153 -20.63 5.11 16.90
CA THR A 153 -20.30 4.89 18.32
C THR A 153 -20.17 6.28 18.94
N LEU A 154 -21.31 6.93 19.16
CA LEU A 154 -21.37 8.06 20.08
C LEU A 154 -21.16 7.49 21.48
N MET A 155 -20.06 7.90 22.10
CA MET A 155 -19.74 7.61 23.49
C MET A 155 -20.83 8.21 24.39
N THR A 156 -21.58 7.37 25.10
CA THR A 156 -22.45 7.79 26.22
C THR A 156 -21.75 7.48 27.56
N PRO A 157 -21.84 8.36 28.58
CA PRO A 157 -21.15 8.18 29.84
C PRO A 157 -21.93 7.27 30.82
N THR A 158 -21.18 6.37 31.48
CA THR A 158 -21.28 5.93 32.89
C THR A 158 -22.43 5.01 33.37
N THR A 159 -22.00 4.05 34.23
CA THR A 159 -22.70 3.22 35.25
C THR A 159 -23.38 1.89 34.88
N SER A 160 -22.59 0.80 35.01
CA SER A 160 -22.78 -0.54 35.66
C SER A 160 -24.12 -1.34 35.54
N PRO A 161 -24.18 -2.66 35.90
CA PRO A 161 -24.24 -3.73 34.91
C PRO A 161 -25.48 -4.64 35.03
N HIS A 162 -26.01 -5.16 33.92
CA HIS A 162 -26.70 -6.48 33.94
C HIS A 162 -26.85 -7.10 32.53
N VAL A 163 -26.19 -8.26 32.38
CA VAL A 163 -26.57 -9.49 31.65
C VAL A 163 -27.08 -9.43 30.19
N ALA A 164 -26.16 -9.81 29.29
CA ALA A 164 -26.24 -10.71 28.12
C ALA A 164 -27.36 -10.59 27.05
N THR A 165 -26.97 -10.38 25.79
CA THR A 165 -27.03 -11.40 24.69
C THR A 165 -26.46 -10.85 23.37
N THR A 166 -25.45 -11.56 22.86
CA THR A 166 -25.03 -11.80 21.45
C THR A 166 -25.07 -10.67 20.41
N SER A 167 -23.90 -10.10 20.12
CA SER A 167 -23.36 -9.94 18.77
C SER A 167 -21.88 -9.51 18.85
N GLN A 168 -20.97 -10.25 18.22
CA GLN A 168 -19.52 -10.08 18.35
C GLN A 168 -19.03 -8.74 17.77
N SER A 169 -18.89 -7.75 18.64
CA SER A 169 -18.01 -6.59 18.45
C SER A 169 -16.59 -7.00 18.82
N ARG A 170 -15.67 -6.99 17.86
CA ARG A 170 -14.24 -7.21 18.15
C ARG A 170 -13.61 -5.92 18.65
N THR A 171 -13.53 -5.77 19.97
CA THR A 171 -12.58 -4.87 20.62
C THR A 171 -11.17 -5.45 20.49
N TRP A 172 -10.21 -4.60 20.14
CA TRP A 172 -8.80 -4.95 20.11
C TRP A 172 -8.23 -4.63 21.49
N GLU A 173 -7.80 -5.65 22.23
CA GLU A 173 -6.93 -5.47 23.38
C GLU A 173 -5.59 -6.17 23.09
N ALA A 174 -4.54 -5.42 23.40
CA ALA A 174 -3.15 -5.75 23.17
C ALA A 174 -2.73 -6.90 24.10
N TYR A 175 -2.19 -7.98 23.52
CA TYR A 175 -1.44 -8.97 24.28
C TYR A 175 0.05 -8.66 24.17
N SER A 176 0.57 -8.07 25.25
CA SER A 176 1.96 -8.16 25.67
C SER A 176 2.23 -9.63 26.03
N VAL A 177 3.23 -10.25 25.39
CA VAL A 177 3.76 -11.55 25.85
C VAL A 177 5.07 -11.27 26.59
N ALA A 178 5.05 -11.49 27.90
CA ALA A 178 6.23 -11.62 28.73
C ALA A 178 6.39 -13.09 29.15
N GLU A 179 7.65 -13.54 29.04
CA GLU A 179 8.37 -14.59 29.76
C GLU A 179 7.87 -16.05 29.82
N GLY A 180 8.83 -16.93 29.54
CA GLY A 180 9.17 -18.01 30.46
C GLY A 180 9.20 -19.39 29.83
N TYR A 181 10.39 -19.88 29.45
CA TYR A 181 10.69 -21.32 29.47
C TYR A 181 12.20 -21.58 29.58
N HIS A 182 12.63 -21.97 30.79
CA HIS A 182 13.84 -22.74 31.06
C HIS A 182 13.56 -24.24 30.89
N PRO A 183 14.57 -25.05 30.53
CA PRO A 183 14.74 -26.29 31.28
C PRO A 183 16.19 -26.55 31.74
N SER A 184 16.25 -27.39 32.76
CA SER A 184 17.30 -27.76 33.71
C SER A 184 18.34 -28.79 33.22
N GLN A 185 19.50 -28.82 33.89
CA GLN A 185 20.58 -29.81 33.80
C GLN A 185 20.26 -31.17 34.46
N ALA A 186 20.84 -32.26 33.92
CA ALA A 186 21.55 -33.39 34.58
C ALA A 186 21.72 -34.53 33.54
N GLY A 187 22.78 -35.34 33.41
CA GLY A 187 24.08 -35.50 34.05
C GLY A 187 24.86 -36.67 33.37
N SER A 188 26.19 -36.55 33.30
CA SER A 188 27.25 -37.60 33.34
C SER A 188 27.19 -38.92 32.53
N GLY A 189 28.13 -39.06 31.57
CA GLY A 189 29.26 -40.00 31.65
C GLY A 189 29.25 -41.29 30.79
N HIS A 190 30.13 -41.39 29.78
CA HIS A 190 31.20 -42.42 29.70
C HIS A 190 32.05 -42.33 28.41
N SER A 191 33.33 -42.60 28.59
CA SER A 191 34.46 -42.54 27.66
C SER A 191 34.50 -43.70 26.65
N HIS A 192 35.02 -43.45 25.44
CA HIS A 192 35.95 -44.37 24.76
C HIS A 192 36.58 -43.70 23.51
N ASN A 193 37.90 -43.63 23.48
CA ASN A 193 38.74 -43.52 22.27
C ASN A 193 39.71 -44.72 22.35
N PRO A 194 40.18 -45.34 21.24
CA PRO A 194 41.37 -44.80 20.57
C PRO A 194 41.54 -45.09 19.04
N VAL A 195 42.28 -44.18 18.38
CA VAL A 195 43.46 -44.35 17.49
C VAL A 195 43.43 -45.28 16.25
N TYR A 196 43.67 -44.69 15.07
CA TYR A 196 44.68 -45.02 14.01
C TYR A 196 44.43 -44.01 12.84
N GLY A 197 45.35 -43.35 12.13
CA GLY A 197 46.82 -43.28 12.06
C GLY A 197 47.21 -42.68 10.69
N GLY A 198 48.24 -41.80 10.65
CA GLY A 198 49.08 -41.44 9.48
C GLY A 198 48.45 -40.52 8.41
N GLY A 199 48.93 -39.30 8.11
CA GLY A 199 50.32 -38.89 7.80
C GLY A 199 50.48 -38.89 6.27
N ALA A 200 50.68 -37.75 5.58
CA ALA A 200 52.00 -37.39 5.04
C ALA A 200 51.95 -36.15 4.08
N TYR A 201 52.79 -35.13 4.38
CA TYR A 201 53.69 -34.30 3.53
C TYR A 201 53.18 -33.66 2.21
N GLY A 202 53.56 -32.46 1.78
CA GLY A 202 54.57 -31.46 2.14
C GLY A 202 54.40 -30.26 1.17
N GLU A 203 54.48 -29.01 1.61
CA GLU A 203 55.68 -28.16 1.67
C GLU A 203 56.07 -27.52 0.31
N GLY A 204 56.25 -26.19 0.32
CA GLY A 204 57.03 -25.49 -0.71
C GLY A 204 56.48 -24.15 -1.20
N ALA A 205 56.72 -23.07 -0.45
CA ALA A 205 56.84 -21.71 -1.02
C ALA A 205 58.23 -21.57 -1.70
N PRO A 206 58.48 -20.54 -2.55
CA PRO A 206 58.86 -19.25 -1.98
C PRO A 206 58.41 -18.00 -2.76
N ARG A 207 58.72 -16.88 -2.13
CA ARG A 207 58.45 -15.46 -2.43
C ARG A 207 59.02 -14.97 -3.76
N ALA A 208 58.38 -13.93 -4.29
CA ALA A 208 59.03 -12.70 -4.76
C ALA A 208 58.22 -11.51 -4.23
#